data_AF-A0A4Q2Z7Q6-F1
#
_entry.id   AF-A0A4Q2Z7Q6-F1
#
_cell.length_a   1.000
_cell.length_b   1.000
_cell.length_c   1.000
_cell.angle_alpha   90.00
_cell.angle_beta   90.00
_cell.angle_gamma   90.00
#
_symmetry.space_group_name_H-M   'P 1'
#
loop_
_entity.id
_entity.type
_entity.pdbx_description
1 polymer ?
#
loop_
_entity_poly.entity_id
_entity_poly.type
_entity_poly.pdbx_seq_one_letter_code
_entity_poly.pdbx_strand_id
1 'polypeptide(L)'
;MTFQTRLLSPALAALGLLLPAVAAETPPFRQWGAETQEVLHKDMWLPEQKLYAERINLETGKPDHPSFMWGVGVQLSALAAAASVEPDKYTAPMRDYADAIQVYWLEHDGHEGFDVQPGPKASDRYYDDNAWLVLALAEVFEITKDKKYLDRSA
;
A
#
# COMPACT_ATOMS: atom_id res chain seq x y z
N MET A 1 75.27 33.98 3.10
CA MET A 1 74.13 34.37 2.24
C MET A 1 72.90 33.77 2.88
N THR A 2 72.20 34.56 3.68
CA THR A 2 71.23 34.08 4.68
C THR A 2 69.85 34.58 4.25
N PHE A 3 68.95 33.68 3.85
CA PHE A 3 67.60 34.04 3.42
C PHE A 3 66.63 33.99 4.60
N GLN A 4 66.04 35.15 4.92
CA GLN A 4 64.85 35.26 5.76
C GLN A 4 63.62 34.77 4.98
N THR A 5 62.75 34.01 5.62
CA THR A 5 61.38 33.78 5.14
C THR A 5 60.41 34.20 6.25
N ARG A 6 59.70 35.30 6.02
CA ARG A 6 58.58 35.73 6.86
C ARG A 6 57.35 34.90 6.46
N LEU A 7 56.84 34.09 7.37
CA LEU A 7 55.50 33.50 7.26
C LEU A 7 54.47 34.51 7.77
N LEU A 8 53.69 35.08 6.84
CA LEU A 8 52.46 35.80 7.15
C LEU A 8 51.37 34.76 7.48
N SER A 9 50.80 34.82 8.69
CA SER A 9 49.64 34.03 9.09
C SER A 9 48.38 34.46 8.32
N PRO A 10 47.58 33.54 7.77
CA PRO A 10 46.23 33.85 7.31
C PRO A 10 45.25 33.54 8.45
N ALA A 11 45.02 34.52 9.33
CA ALA A 11 43.87 34.46 10.24
C ALA A 11 42.64 35.02 9.50
N LEU A 12 42.11 34.27 8.53
CA LEU A 12 40.77 34.53 7.99
C LEU A 12 39.78 33.83 8.94
N ALA A 13 39.25 34.59 9.89
CA ALA A 13 38.15 34.13 10.73
C ALA A 13 36.88 34.02 9.86
N ALA A 14 36.51 32.79 9.47
CA ALA A 14 35.23 32.51 8.86
C ALA A 14 34.13 32.63 9.93
N LEU A 15 33.39 33.74 9.91
CA LEU A 15 32.17 33.90 10.68
C LEU A 15 31.07 33.07 10.00
N GLY A 16 30.97 31.79 10.34
CA GLY A 16 29.90 30.92 9.87
C GLY A 16 28.56 31.38 10.45
N LEU A 17 27.66 31.84 9.59
CA LEU A 17 26.24 32.03 9.92
C LEU A 17 25.63 30.66 10.25
N LEU A 18 25.47 30.38 11.55
CA LEU A 18 24.64 29.28 12.05
C LEU A 18 23.17 29.67 11.84
N LEU A 19 22.61 29.34 10.67
CA LEU A 19 21.17 29.30 10.50
C LEU A 19 20.65 28.08 11.29
N PRO A 20 19.69 28.24 12.21
CA PRO A 20 19.07 27.09 12.86
C PRO A 20 18.36 26.27 11.78
N ALA A 21 18.66 24.97 11.73
CA ALA A 21 17.91 24.03 10.91
C ALA A 21 16.46 24.05 11.40
N VAL A 22 15.54 24.48 10.53
CA VAL A 22 14.10 24.32 10.80
C VAL A 22 13.83 22.83 10.73
N ALA A 23 13.42 22.25 11.86
CA ALA A 23 12.96 20.87 11.87
C ALA A 23 11.75 20.75 10.93
N ALA A 24 11.81 19.82 9.98
CA ALA A 24 10.66 19.56 9.13
C ALA A 24 9.48 19.10 10.00
N GLU A 25 8.30 19.71 9.80
CA GLU A 25 7.09 19.23 10.44
C GLU A 25 6.79 17.80 9.96
N THR A 26 6.39 16.93 10.89
CA THR A 26 5.98 15.57 10.55
C THR A 26 4.67 15.64 9.75
N PRO A 27 4.60 15.10 8.53
CA PRO A 27 3.36 15.12 7.76
C PRO A 27 2.24 14.39 8.50
N PRO A 28 0.97 14.78 8.32
CA PRO A 28 -0.16 14.18 9.02
C PRO A 28 -0.56 12.85 8.34
N PHE A 29 0.34 11.87 8.27
CA PHE A 29 0.16 10.62 7.52
C PHE A 29 -1.11 9.86 7.88
N ARG A 30 -1.50 9.87 9.16
CA ARG A 30 -2.77 9.26 9.61
C ARG A 30 -3.97 9.92 8.91
N GLN A 31 -4.00 11.25 8.89
CA GLN A 31 -5.07 12.00 8.26
C GLN A 31 -5.13 11.71 6.76
N TRP A 32 -3.99 11.77 6.07
CA TRP A 32 -3.93 11.46 4.64
C TRP A 32 -4.35 10.02 4.33
N GLY A 33 -3.97 9.06 5.16
CA GLY A 33 -4.41 7.67 5.05
C GLY A 33 -5.93 7.55 5.18
N ALA A 34 -6.51 8.18 6.22
CA ALA A 34 -7.95 8.16 6.45
C ALA A 34 -8.73 8.81 5.29
N GLU A 35 -8.30 9.99 4.83
CA GLU A 35 -8.90 10.72 3.70
C GLU A 35 -8.81 9.89 2.40
N THR A 36 -7.68 9.23 2.17
CA THR A 36 -7.49 8.37 0.99
C THR A 36 -8.45 7.18 1.04
N GLN A 37 -8.56 6.49 2.18
CA GLN A 37 -9.48 5.36 2.33
C GLN A 37 -10.95 5.78 2.17
N GLU A 38 -11.32 6.97 2.64
CA GLU A 38 -12.66 7.52 2.46
C GLU A 38 -12.98 7.80 0.99
N VAL A 39 -12.04 8.40 0.24
CA VAL A 39 -12.22 8.63 -1.20
C VAL A 39 -12.30 7.31 -1.97
N LEU A 40 -11.39 6.37 -1.71
CA LEU A 40 -11.41 5.05 -2.35
C LEU A 40 -12.72 4.32 -2.09
N HIS A 41 -13.20 4.31 -0.84
CA HIS A 41 -14.45 3.63 -0.51
C HIS A 41 -15.67 4.32 -1.10
N LYS A 42 -15.69 5.65 -1.14
CA LYS A 42 -16.78 6.42 -1.75
C LYS A 42 -16.85 6.20 -3.26
N ASP A 43 -15.71 6.28 -3.94
CA ASP A 43 -15.67 6.41 -5.40
C ASP A 43 -15.36 5.09 -6.12
N MET A 44 -14.61 4.18 -5.49
CA MET A 44 -14.08 2.98 -6.16
C MET A 44 -14.63 1.67 -5.59
N TRP A 45 -15.43 1.70 -4.52
CA TRP A 45 -16.02 0.48 -3.95
C TRP A 45 -17.12 -0.10 -4.85
N LEU A 46 -17.02 -1.41 -5.08
CA LEU A 46 -17.98 -2.22 -5.80
C LEU A 46 -18.81 -3.03 -4.79
N PRO A 47 -19.99 -2.53 -4.35
CA PRO A 47 -20.67 -3.05 -3.17
C PRO A 47 -21.19 -4.48 -3.32
N GLU A 48 -21.58 -4.89 -4.53
CA GLU A 48 -22.07 -6.25 -4.79
C GLU A 48 -20.93 -7.27 -4.74
N GLN A 49 -19.76 -6.89 -5.26
CA GLN A 49 -18.58 -7.75 -5.33
C GLN A 49 -17.74 -7.67 -4.05
N LYS A 50 -17.92 -6.63 -3.24
CA LYS A 50 -17.05 -6.25 -2.12
C LYS A 50 -15.58 -6.10 -2.53
N LEU A 51 -15.35 -5.47 -3.67
CA LEU A 51 -14.01 -5.21 -4.22
C LEU A 51 -13.82 -3.71 -4.50
N TYR A 52 -12.59 -3.29 -4.74
CA TYR A 52 -12.30 -1.96 -5.29
C TYR A 52 -12.09 -2.06 -6.80
N ALA A 53 -12.59 -1.08 -7.53
CA ALA A 53 -12.39 -0.98 -8.97
C ALA A 53 -10.95 -0.57 -9.31
N GLU A 54 -10.51 -0.87 -10.54
CA GLU A 54 -9.21 -0.40 -11.05
C GLU A 54 -9.22 1.12 -11.25
N ARG A 55 -10.34 1.64 -11.75
CA ARG A 55 -10.49 3.05 -12.10
C ARG A 55 -11.95 3.47 -12.11
N ILE A 56 -12.12 4.78 -12.26
CA ILE A 56 -13.40 5.38 -12.60
C ILE A 56 -13.50 5.49 -14.12
N ASN A 57 -14.60 5.02 -14.70
CA ASN A 57 -14.93 5.31 -16.08
C ASN A 57 -15.26 6.80 -16.21
N LEU A 58 -14.43 7.55 -16.96
CA LEU A 58 -14.53 9.01 -17.07
C LEU A 58 -15.79 9.50 -17.81
N GLU A 59 -16.42 8.65 -18.62
CA GLU A 59 -17.65 9.01 -19.34
C GLU A 59 -18.89 8.89 -18.44
N THR A 60 -18.91 7.87 -17.58
CA THR A 60 -20.07 7.55 -16.74
C THR A 60 -19.92 8.02 -15.28
N GLY A 61 -18.69 8.33 -14.86
CA GLY A 61 -18.35 8.66 -13.47
C GLY A 61 -18.49 7.50 -12.49
N LYS A 62 -18.57 6.25 -12.99
CA LYS A 62 -18.80 5.05 -12.19
C LYS A 62 -17.53 4.19 -12.09
N PRO A 63 -17.35 3.43 -10.99
CA PRO A 63 -16.38 2.33 -10.94
C PRO A 63 -16.54 1.40 -12.15
N ASP A 64 -15.43 0.98 -12.77
CA ASP A 64 -15.49 0.14 -13.97
C ASP A 64 -15.56 -1.37 -13.67
N HIS A 65 -14.41 -1.99 -13.38
CA HIS A 65 -14.22 -3.40 -13.12
C HIS A 65 -13.29 -3.54 -11.90
N PRO A 66 -13.30 -4.68 -11.20
CA PRO A 66 -12.38 -4.92 -10.10
C PRO A 66 -10.91 -4.67 -10.49
N SER A 67 -10.13 -4.16 -9.54
CA SER A 67 -8.72 -3.84 -9.73
C SER A 67 -7.89 -5.06 -10.15
N PHE A 68 -6.79 -4.82 -10.85
CA PHE A 68 -5.81 -5.88 -11.09
C PHE A 68 -5.17 -6.33 -9.77
N MET A 69 -4.73 -7.59 -9.73
CA MET A 69 -4.25 -8.22 -8.48
C MET A 69 -3.15 -7.44 -7.77
N TRP A 70 -2.28 -6.76 -8.50
CA TRP A 70 -1.30 -5.86 -7.90
C TRP A 70 -1.93 -4.76 -7.03
N GLY A 71 -2.91 -4.03 -7.58
CA GLY A 71 -3.65 -2.99 -6.86
C GLY A 71 -4.46 -3.56 -5.70
N VAL A 72 -4.97 -4.79 -5.87
CA VAL A 72 -5.69 -5.51 -4.81
C VAL A 72 -4.80 -5.73 -3.58
N GLY A 73 -3.58 -6.23 -3.77
CA GLY A 73 -2.62 -6.44 -2.68
C GLY A 73 -2.24 -5.15 -1.96
N VAL A 74 -1.96 -4.08 -2.72
CA VAL A 74 -1.63 -2.75 -2.16
C VAL A 74 -2.79 -2.21 -1.31
N GLN A 75 -4.02 -2.25 -1.83
CA GLN A 75 -5.18 -1.75 -1.10
C GLN A 75 -5.52 -2.59 0.14
N LEU A 76 -5.30 -3.91 0.09
CA LEU A 76 -5.52 -4.75 1.27
C LEU A 76 -4.49 -4.43 2.37
N SER A 77 -3.22 -4.23 2.01
CA SER A 77 -2.19 -3.81 2.96
C SER A 77 -2.49 -2.43 3.56
N ALA A 78 -3.00 -1.49 2.76
CA ALA A 78 -3.43 -0.18 3.24
C ALA A 78 -4.61 -0.28 4.24
N LEU A 79 -5.58 -1.17 4.00
CA LEU A 79 -6.67 -1.44 4.93
C LEU A 79 -6.19 -2.15 6.20
N ALA A 80 -5.24 -3.07 6.10
CA ALA A 80 -4.62 -3.70 7.27
C ALA A 80 -3.87 -2.67 8.12
N ALA A 81 -3.08 -1.79 7.49
CA ALA A 81 -2.46 -0.67 8.17
C ALA A 81 -3.51 0.20 8.86
N ALA A 82 -4.58 0.62 8.16
CA ALA A 82 -5.66 1.41 8.75
C ALA A 82 -6.35 0.72 9.93
N ALA A 83 -6.63 -0.59 9.83
CA ALA A 83 -7.22 -1.39 10.91
C ALA A 83 -6.28 -1.55 12.12
N SER A 84 -4.96 -1.59 11.91
CA SER A 84 -4.00 -1.59 13.01
C SER A 84 -4.04 -0.30 13.84
N VAL A 85 -4.44 0.82 13.22
CA VAL A 85 -4.47 2.13 13.89
C VAL A 85 -5.85 2.53 14.40
N GLU A 86 -6.91 2.16 13.68
CA GLU A 86 -8.32 2.48 13.98
C GLU A 86 -9.21 1.23 13.78
N PRO A 87 -9.08 0.23 14.65
CA PRO A 87 -9.67 -1.10 14.44
C PRO A 87 -11.19 -1.07 14.35
N ASP A 88 -11.86 -0.23 15.14
CA ASP A 88 -13.33 -0.12 15.17
C ASP A 88 -13.89 0.36 13.82
N LYS A 89 -13.10 1.13 13.06
CA LYS A 89 -13.51 1.67 11.75
C LYS A 89 -13.17 0.72 10.60
N TYR A 90 -11.99 0.10 10.62
CA TYR A 90 -11.43 -0.57 9.43
C TYR A 90 -11.37 -2.09 9.50
N THR A 91 -11.53 -2.73 10.67
CA THR A 91 -11.40 -4.20 10.76
C THR A 91 -12.46 -4.94 9.95
N ALA A 92 -13.72 -4.49 10.02
CA ALA A 92 -14.81 -5.13 9.27
C ALA A 92 -14.66 -4.92 7.74
N PRO A 93 -14.47 -3.69 7.23
CA PRO A 93 -14.18 -3.48 5.81
C PRO A 93 -12.96 -4.24 5.29
N MET A 94 -11.88 -4.30 6.08
CA MET A 94 -10.69 -5.08 5.73
C MET A 94 -11.03 -6.57 5.57
N ARG A 95 -11.77 -7.17 6.50
CA ARG A 95 -12.20 -8.58 6.42
C ARG A 95 -13.12 -8.83 5.23
N ASP A 96 -14.11 -7.95 5.01
CA ASP A 96 -15.02 -8.03 3.87
C ASP A 96 -14.25 -8.05 2.54
N TYR A 97 -13.24 -7.18 2.41
CA TYR A 97 -12.40 -7.13 1.22
C TYR A 97 -11.49 -8.37 1.10
N ALA A 98 -10.81 -8.76 2.18
CA ALA A 98 -9.94 -9.94 2.21
C ALA A 98 -10.68 -11.23 1.81
N ASP A 99 -11.93 -11.37 2.27
CA ASP A 99 -12.77 -12.52 1.96
C ASP A 99 -13.27 -12.50 0.51
N ALA A 100 -13.58 -11.31 -0.02
CA ALA A 100 -14.02 -11.14 -1.40
C ALA A 100 -12.92 -11.44 -2.44
N ILE A 101 -11.65 -11.16 -2.12
CA ILE A 101 -10.50 -11.39 -3.01
C ILE A 101 -10.37 -12.86 -3.47
N GLN A 102 -10.99 -13.81 -2.77
CA GLN A 102 -10.97 -15.22 -3.17
C GLN A 102 -11.54 -15.48 -4.57
N VAL A 103 -12.31 -14.56 -5.16
CA VAL A 103 -12.77 -14.66 -6.56
C VAL A 103 -11.65 -14.64 -7.60
N TYR A 104 -10.44 -14.24 -7.21
CA TYR A 104 -9.24 -14.28 -8.04
C TYR A 104 -8.45 -15.59 -7.87
N TRP A 105 -8.79 -16.44 -6.90
CA TRP A 105 -8.13 -17.73 -6.70
C TRP A 105 -8.61 -18.74 -7.74
N LEU A 106 -7.79 -19.01 -8.75
CA LEU A 106 -8.15 -19.87 -9.88
C LEU A 106 -7.19 -21.06 -10.00
N GLU A 107 -7.70 -22.19 -10.47
CA GLU A 107 -6.88 -23.34 -10.85
C GLU A 107 -6.68 -23.36 -12.37
N HIS A 108 -5.41 -23.43 -12.80
CA HIS A 108 -5.03 -23.58 -14.20
C HIS A 108 -3.98 -24.68 -14.33
N ASP A 109 -4.26 -25.69 -15.16
CA ASP A 109 -3.37 -26.84 -15.39
C ASP A 109 -2.89 -27.53 -14.10
N GLY A 110 -3.77 -27.61 -13.08
CA GLY A 110 -3.45 -28.20 -11.78
C GLY A 110 -2.67 -27.29 -10.83
N HIS A 111 -2.49 -26.01 -11.17
CA HIS A 111 -1.81 -25.02 -10.35
C HIS A 111 -2.78 -23.92 -9.88
N GLU A 112 -3.00 -23.86 -8.57
CA GLU A 112 -3.80 -22.81 -7.94
C GLU A 112 -3.00 -21.53 -7.67
N GLY A 113 -3.70 -20.40 -7.57
CA GLY A 113 -3.10 -19.11 -7.23
C GLY A 113 -3.99 -17.93 -7.61
N PHE A 114 -3.60 -16.74 -7.18
CA PHE A 114 -4.33 -15.52 -7.51
C PHE A 114 -3.98 -15.08 -8.94
N ASP A 115 -5.00 -14.97 -9.77
CA ASP A 115 -4.88 -14.50 -11.15
C ASP A 115 -4.99 -12.96 -11.21
N VAL A 116 -4.60 -12.33 -12.32
CA VAL A 116 -4.57 -10.85 -12.44
C VAL A 116 -5.96 -10.23 -12.36
N GLN A 117 -7.02 -10.97 -12.72
CA GLN A 117 -8.42 -10.56 -12.69
C GLN A 117 -9.33 -11.67 -12.14
N PRO A 118 -10.55 -11.36 -11.68
CA PRO A 118 -11.51 -12.36 -11.22
C PRO A 118 -11.87 -13.38 -12.31
N GLY A 119 -12.12 -14.62 -11.90
CA GLY A 119 -12.60 -15.68 -12.79
C GLY A 119 -14.11 -15.69 -13.01
N PRO A 120 -14.61 -16.56 -13.90
CA PRO A 120 -13.84 -17.51 -14.72
C PRO A 120 -13.18 -16.86 -15.96
N LYS A 121 -11.92 -17.17 -16.22
CA LYS A 121 -11.14 -16.69 -17.38
C LYS A 121 -9.98 -17.65 -17.72
N ALA A 122 -9.29 -17.42 -18.84
CA ALA A 122 -8.00 -18.08 -19.11
C ALA A 122 -6.93 -17.56 -18.15
N SER A 123 -5.88 -18.34 -17.86
CA SER A 123 -4.84 -17.91 -16.91
C SER A 123 -4.07 -16.68 -17.38
N ASP A 124 -3.87 -15.73 -16.48
CA ASP A 124 -2.94 -14.61 -16.63
C ASP A 124 -2.42 -14.23 -15.24
N ARG A 125 -1.34 -14.89 -14.80
CA ARG A 125 -0.86 -14.87 -13.41
C ARG A 125 0.58 -14.38 -13.34
N TYR A 126 0.85 -13.52 -12.36
CA TYR A 126 2.17 -12.98 -12.08
C TYR A 126 2.59 -13.30 -10.63
N TYR A 127 3.87 -13.64 -10.46
CA TYR A 127 4.40 -14.06 -9.14
C TYR A 127 4.53 -12.88 -8.18
N ASP A 128 4.84 -11.69 -8.68
CA ASP A 128 4.90 -10.46 -7.89
C ASP A 128 3.52 -10.02 -7.40
N ASP A 129 2.48 -10.15 -8.23
CA ASP A 129 1.08 -9.96 -7.82
C ASP A 129 0.71 -10.84 -6.61
N ASN A 130 1.05 -12.13 -6.69
CA ASN A 130 0.82 -13.08 -5.60
C ASN A 130 1.67 -12.72 -4.37
N ALA A 131 2.93 -12.33 -4.54
CA ALA A 131 3.80 -11.94 -3.44
C ALA A 131 3.26 -10.74 -2.65
N TRP A 132 2.75 -9.71 -3.36
CA TRP A 132 2.13 -8.55 -2.72
C TRP A 132 0.87 -8.92 -1.93
N LEU A 133 0.01 -9.76 -2.51
CA LEU A 133 -1.20 -10.19 -1.82
C LEU A 133 -0.89 -11.09 -0.61
N VAL A 134 0.06 -11.99 -0.72
CA VAL A 134 0.52 -12.86 0.38
C VAL A 134 0.99 -12.04 1.58
N LEU A 135 1.78 -10.98 1.34
CA LEU A 135 2.20 -10.05 2.39
C LEU A 135 0.99 -9.38 3.06
N ALA A 136 0.05 -8.86 2.27
CA ALA A 136 -1.15 -8.22 2.81
C ALA A 136 -2.03 -9.20 3.61
N LEU A 137 -2.18 -10.46 3.15
CA LEU A 137 -2.91 -11.49 3.88
C LEU A 137 -2.22 -11.87 5.20
N ALA A 138 -0.89 -11.88 5.24
CA ALA A 138 -0.15 -12.06 6.48
C ALA A 138 -0.39 -10.90 7.47
N GLU A 139 -0.46 -9.65 7.00
CA GLU A 139 -0.83 -8.49 7.82
C GLU A 139 -2.26 -8.61 8.37
N VAL A 140 -3.21 -9.05 7.55
CA VAL A 140 -4.59 -9.33 7.98
C VAL A 140 -4.63 -10.44 9.03
N PHE A 141 -3.84 -11.51 8.85
CA PHE A 141 -3.67 -12.56 9.85
C PHE A 141 -3.11 -11.98 11.16
N GLU A 142 -2.12 -11.10 11.10
CA GLU A 142 -1.53 -10.52 12.31
C GLU A 142 -2.56 -9.72 13.14
N ILE A 143 -3.50 -9.05 12.48
CA ILE A 143 -4.58 -8.27 13.13
C ILE A 143 -5.70 -9.18 13.64
N THR A 144 -6.13 -10.14 12.82
CA THR A 144 -7.35 -10.92 13.08
C THR A 144 -7.11 -12.23 13.82
N LYS A 145 -5.90 -12.77 13.72
CA LYS A 145 -5.49 -14.14 14.09
C LYS A 145 -6.35 -15.23 13.45
N ASP A 146 -7.07 -14.93 12.37
CA ASP A 146 -7.85 -15.91 11.62
C ASP A 146 -6.95 -16.65 10.63
N LYS A 147 -6.75 -17.94 10.90
CA LYS A 147 -5.82 -18.80 10.16
C LYS A 147 -6.15 -18.90 8.67
N LYS A 148 -7.40 -18.64 8.24
CA LYS A 148 -7.75 -18.67 6.81
C LYS A 148 -6.92 -17.70 5.97
N TYR A 149 -6.51 -16.56 6.53
CA TYR A 149 -5.66 -15.59 5.84
C TYR A 149 -4.21 -16.07 5.78
N LEU A 150 -3.72 -16.73 6.84
CA LEU A 150 -2.40 -17.36 6.86
C LEU A 150 -2.30 -18.52 5.86
N ASP A 151 -3.33 -19.37 5.79
CA ASP A 151 -3.35 -20.54 4.91
C ASP A 151 -3.40 -20.14 3.42
N ARG A 152 -3.84 -18.91 3.10
CA ARG A 152 -3.76 -18.32 1.75
C ARG A 152 -2.47 -17.55 1.49
N SER A 153 -1.63 -17.38 2.50
CA SER A 153 -0.34 -16.68 2.44
C SER A 153 0.87 -17.63 2.47
N ALA A 154 0.64 -18.94 2.45
CA ALA A 154 1.64 -20.01 2.51
C ALA A 154 1.68 -20.80 1.20
#